data_AF-A0A7W2JTK4-F1
#
_entry.id   AF-A0A7W2JTK4-F1
#
_cell.length_a   1.000
_cell.length_b   1.000
_cell.length_c   1.000
_cell.angle_alpha   90.00
_cell.angle_beta   90.00
_cell.angle_gamma   90.00
#
_symmetry.space_group_name_H-M   'P 1'
#
loop_
_entity.id
_entity.type
_entity.pdbx_description
1 polymer ?
#
loop_
_entity_poly.entity_id
_entity_poly.type
_entity_poly.pdbx_seq_one_letter_code
_entity_poly.pdbx_strand_id
1 'polypeptide(L)' 'MSSVTLIGIDIGKHTFHLHAQDKFGKEVMRKKCSRQQMMRFLAN' A
#
# COMPACT_ATOMS: atom_id res chain seq x y z
N MET A 1 7.88 15.87 4.52
CA MET A 1 6.99 14.70 4.33
C MET A 1 7.38 14.03 3.03
N SER A 2 7.67 12.73 3.03
CA SER A 2 7.92 11.99 1.78
C SER A 2 6.58 11.65 1.13
N SER A 3 6.39 12.06 -0.12
CA SER A 3 5.20 11.69 -0.90
C SER A 3 5.32 10.25 -1.41
N VAL A 4 4.23 9.50 -1.30
CA VAL A 4 4.13 8.16 -1.89
C VAL A 4 4.13 8.29 -3.41
N THR A 5 5.05 7.59 -4.06
CA THR A 5 5.20 7.56 -5.53
C THR A 5 4.84 6.19 -6.09
N LEU A 6 5.11 5.13 -5.33
CA LEU A 6 4.82 3.74 -5.69
C LEU A 6 4.11 3.04 -4.54
N ILE A 7 3.13 2.18 -4.86
CA ILE A 7 2.54 1.23 -3.90
C ILE A 7 2.65 -0.17 -4.49
N GLY A 8 3.45 -1.02 -3.87
CA GLY A 8 3.45 -2.47 -4.10
C GLY A 8 2.28 -3.12 -3.37
N ILE A 9 1.60 -4.06 -4.04
CA ILE A 9 0.46 -4.80 -3.50
C ILE A 9 0.78 -6.30 -3.55
N ASP A 10 1.05 -6.88 -2.39
CA ASP A 10 1.18 -8.32 -2.24
C ASP A 10 -0.19 -8.95 -1.92
N ILE A 11 -0.58 -9.93 -2.73
CA ILE A 11 -1.90 -10.56 -2.69
C ILE A 11 -1.82 -11.86 -1.87
N GLY A 12 -2.56 -11.92 -0.77
CA GLY A 12 -2.86 -13.16 -0.04
C GLY A 12 -4.32 -13.59 -0.23
N LYS A 13 -4.71 -14.72 0.36
CA LYS A 13 -6.05 -15.30 0.21
C LYS A 13 -7.18 -14.36 0.69
N HIS A 14 -6.99 -13.73 1.86
CA HIS A 14 -7.97 -12.83 2.47
C HIS A 14 -7.37 -11.50 2.92
N THR A 15 -6.08 -11.30 2.67
CA THR A 15 -5.31 -10.14 3.15
C THR A 15 -4.39 -9.63 2.06
N PHE A 16 -4.17 -8.33 2.06
CA PHE A 16 -3.29 -7.62 1.15
C PHE A 16 -2.24 -6.89 1.97
N HIS A 17 -0.99 -6.93 1.52
CA HIS A 17 0.10 -6.16 2.12
C HIS A 17 0.46 -5.04 1.15
N LEU A 18 0.28 -3.80 1.62
CA LEU A 18 0.64 -2.59 0.89
C LEU A 18 2.01 -2.11 1.35
N HIS A 19 2.88 -1.85 0.39
CA HIS A 19 4.21 -1.31 0.61
C HIS A 19 4.36 -0.04 -0.24
N ALA A 20 4.33 1.11 0.41
CA ALA A 20 4.46 2.41 -0.24
C ALA A 20 5.89 2.91 -0.17
N GLN A 21 6.39 3.45 -1.28
CA GLN A 21 7.73 4.02 -1.40
C GLN A 21 7.70 5.43 -1.98
N ASP A 22 8.69 6.22 -1.61
CA ASP A 22 8.95 7.50 -2.27
C ASP A 22 9.74 7.31 -3.58
N LYS A 23 9.99 8.42 -4.29
CA LYS A 23 10.71 8.43 -5.56
C LYS A 23 12.14 7.86 -5.50
N PHE A 24 12.72 7.74 -4.30
CA PHE A 24 14.06 7.16 -4.10
C PHE A 24 13.99 5.69 -3.64
N GLY A 25 12.80 5.09 -3.62
CA GLY A 25 12.60 3.71 -3.17
C GLY A 25 12.57 3.56 -1.64
N LYS A 26 12.58 4.65 -0.87
CA LYS A 26 12.52 4.58 0.59
C LYS A 26 11.09 4.23 1.03
N GLU A 27 10.96 3.28 1.96
CA GLU A 27 9.66 2.92 2.52
C GLU A 27 9.03 4.11 3.25
N VAL A 28 7.79 4.44 2.88
CA VAL A 28 6.96 5.50 3.47
C VAL A 28 5.86 4.91 4.34
N MET A 29 5.28 3.79 3.93
CA MET A 29 4.19 3.13 4.65
C MET A 29 4.19 1.63 4.38
N ARG A 30 3.89 0.84 5.41
CA ARG A 30 3.50 -0.56 5.30
C ARG A 30 2.15 -0.81 5.96
N LYS A 31 1.23 -1.51 5.28
CA LYS A 31 -0.11 -1.77 5.82
C LYS A 31 -0.65 -3.12 5.38
N LYS A 32 -1.14 -3.92 6.34
CA LYS A 32 -1.94 -5.12 6.06
C LYS A 32 -3.42 -4.76 6.09
N CYS A 33 -4.19 -5.18 5.09
CA CYS A 33 -5.61 -4.86 5.01
C CYS A 33 -6.42 -5.98 4.34
N SER A 34 -7.73 -6.03 4.58
CA SER A 34 -8.65 -6.87 3.80
C SER A 34 -8.93 -6.25 2.43
N ARG A 35 -9.53 -7.02 1.51
CA ARG A 35 -9.92 -6.51 0.18
C ARG A 35 -10.75 -5.23 0.26
N GLN A 36 -11.77 -5.22 1.11
CA GLN A 36 -12.67 -4.07 1.27
C GLN A 36 -11.97 -2.86 1.89
N GLN A 37 -11.01 -3.09 2.80
CA GLN A 37 -10.22 -2.01 3.38
C GLN A 37 -9.25 -1.42 2.34
N MET A 38 -8.61 -2.27 1.53
CA MET A 38 -7.73 -1.83 0.44
C MET A 38 -8.49 -0.95 -0.57
N MET A 39 -9.66 -1.42 -1.04
CA MET A 39 -10.48 -0.67 -1.98
C MET A 39 -10.89 0.69 -1.39
N ARG A 40 -11.32 0.75 -0.13
CA ARG A 40 -11.63 2.04 0.53
C ARG A 40 -10.41 2.93 0.72
N PHE A 41 -9.23 2.36 0.89
CA PHE A 41 -8.00 3.10 1.14
C PHE A 41 -7.37 3.66 -0.14
N LEU A 42 -7.52 2.95 -1.27
CA LEU A 42 -6.93 3.33 -2.56
C LEU A 42 -7.94 3.88 -3.58
N ALA A 43 -9.25 3.81 -3.30
CA ALA A 43 -10.27 4.45 -4.11
C ALA A 43 -10.24 5.97 -3.90
N ASN A 44 -10.47 6.72 -4.99
CA ASN A 44 -10.62 8.18 -4.99
C ASN A 44 -11.98 8.60 -4.44
#